data_AF-G5DYM5-F1
#
_entry.id   AF-G5DYM5-F1
#
_cell.length_a   1.000
_cell.length_b   1.000
_cell.length_c   1.000
_cell.angle_alpha   90.00
_cell.angle_beta   90.00
_cell.angle_gamma   90.00
#
_symmetry.space_group_name_H-M   'P 1'
#
loop_
_entity.id
_entity.type
_entity.pdbx_description
1 polymer ?
#
loop_
_entity_poly.entity_id
_entity_poly.type
_entity_poly.pdbx_seq_one_letter_code
_entity_poly.pdbx_strand_id
1 'polypeptide(L)'
;ARFSLKGDLIPPHSEIPTHIGLHHHGEEPERAGYSLQELFHLSRSQFIQQRALSLQVLGRIVQKANQGDYMSTLKGSVVGLLLDAGLLFLLRFSIDDTAGNVIAAAIRALHSLL
;
A
#
# COMPACT_ATOMS: atom_id res chain seq x y z
N ALA A 1 11.45 -2.53 0.67
CA ALA A 1 11.05 -2.53 -0.76
C ALA A 1 10.09 -1.37 -1.01
N ARG A 2 10.01 -0.88 -2.26
CA ARG A 2 9.00 0.10 -2.68
C ARG A 2 8.03 -0.55 -3.64
N PHE A 3 6.78 -0.10 -3.61
CA PHE A 3 5.68 -0.66 -4.36
C PHE A 3 5.06 0.41 -5.26
N SER A 4 4.71 0.02 -6.48
CA SER A 4 3.94 0.86 -7.40
C SER A 4 2.49 0.99 -6.92
N LEU A 5 1.72 1.88 -7.55
CA LEU A 5 0.28 1.96 -7.31
C LEU A 5 -0.46 0.65 -7.59
N LYS A 6 0.09 -0.21 -8.45
CA LYS A 6 -0.48 -1.53 -8.77
C LYS A 6 -0.05 -2.62 -7.77
N GLY A 7 0.78 -2.28 -6.79
CA GLY A 7 1.36 -3.23 -5.84
C GLY A 7 2.58 -3.98 -6.39
N ASP A 8 3.14 -3.58 -7.53
CA ASP A 8 4.34 -4.24 -8.05
C ASP A 8 5.60 -3.76 -7.33
N LEU A 9 6.58 -4.65 -7.15
CA LEU A 9 7.88 -4.26 -6.61
C LEU A 9 8.60 -3.34 -7.59
N ILE A 10 9.13 -2.24 -7.07
CA ILE A 10 9.96 -1.30 -7.82
C ILE A 10 11.44 -1.62 -7.57
N PRO A 11 12.24 -1.90 -8.60
CA PRO A 11 13.67 -2.13 -8.47
C PRO A 11 14.39 -0.90 -7.86
N PRO A 12 15.39 -1.09 -6.97
CA PRO A 12 16.05 0.01 -6.25
C PRO A 12 16.69 1.09 -7.14
N HIS A 13 17.05 0.75 -8.37
CA HIS A 13 17.73 1.63 -9.33
C HIS A 13 16.89 1.89 -10.59
N SER A 14 15.56 1.78 -10.49
CA SER A 14 14.70 2.09 -11.62
C SER A 14 14.57 3.60 -11.79
N GLU A 15 15.07 4.11 -12.92
CA GLU A 15 14.85 5.49 -13.36
C GLU A 15 13.44 5.62 -13.92
N ILE A 16 12.49 5.79 -13.01
CA ILE A 16 11.09 6.03 -13.35
C ILE A 16 10.92 7.54 -13.57
N PRO A 17 10.33 7.99 -14.70
CA PRO A 17 10.12 9.41 -14.91
C PRO A 17 9.27 10.07 -13.80
N THR A 18 9.66 11.26 -13.36
CA THR A 18 8.99 11.94 -12.23
C THR A 18 7.54 12.34 -12.53
N HIS A 19 7.21 12.57 -13.79
CA HIS A 19 5.90 13.04 -14.24
C HIS A 19 4.77 11.99 -14.18
N ILE A 20 5.07 10.72 -13.90
CA ILE A 20 4.03 9.67 -13.79
C ILE A 20 3.47 9.50 -12.38
N GLY A 21 3.72 10.47 -11.48
CA GLY A 21 3.03 10.58 -10.18
C GLY A 21 3.42 9.51 -9.15
N LEU A 22 4.50 8.77 -9.41
CA LEU A 22 5.07 7.78 -8.48
C LEU A 22 6.14 8.38 -7.56
N HIS A 23 6.53 9.63 -7.77
CA HIS A 23 7.46 10.35 -6.90
C HIS A 23 6.64 11.15 -5.90
N HIS A 24 6.81 10.86 -4.61
CA HIS A 24 6.00 11.44 -3.55
C HIS A 24 6.76 12.57 -2.85
N HIS A 25 6.04 13.49 -2.20
CA HIS A 25 6.63 14.53 -1.35
C HIS A 25 6.98 14.00 0.07
N GLY A 26 7.49 12.77 0.15
CA GLY A 26 7.87 12.11 1.42
C GLY A 26 9.36 12.25 1.73
N GLU A 27 9.87 11.41 2.63
CA GLU A 27 11.28 11.39 3.07
C GLU A 27 12.27 11.06 1.94
N GLU A 28 11.82 10.37 0.88
CA GLU A 28 12.65 9.96 -0.26
C GLU A 28 11.99 10.33 -1.61
N PRO A 29 11.87 11.62 -1.97
CA PRO A 29 11.12 12.06 -3.15
C PRO A 29 11.72 11.61 -4.48
N GLU A 30 13.03 11.33 -4.48
CA GLU A 30 13.79 10.84 -5.63
C GLU A 30 13.44 9.38 -6.00
N ARG A 31 12.81 8.62 -5.08
CA ARG A 31 12.57 7.19 -5.27
C ARG A 31 11.10 6.90 -5.52
N ALA A 32 10.83 6.36 -6.72
CA ALA A 32 9.48 6.01 -7.12
C ALA A 32 8.82 4.95 -6.22
N GLY A 33 7.49 5.05 -6.12
CA GLY A 33 6.61 4.17 -5.36
C GLY A 33 6.61 4.45 -3.87
N TYR A 34 5.91 3.60 -3.13
CA TYR A 34 5.73 3.73 -1.68
C TYR A 34 6.31 2.53 -0.95
N SER A 35 6.98 2.78 0.16
CA SER A 35 7.23 1.77 1.20
C SER A 35 5.94 1.41 1.94
N LEU A 36 5.92 0.26 2.61
CA LEU A 36 4.79 -0.12 3.45
C LEU A 36 4.55 0.89 4.59
N GLN A 37 5.62 1.45 5.15
CA GLN A 37 5.53 2.46 6.22
C GLN A 37 4.84 3.74 5.74
N GLU A 38 5.19 4.25 4.56
CA GLU A 38 4.52 5.41 3.96
C GLU A 38 3.04 5.12 3.69
N LEU A 39 2.69 3.93 3.19
CA LEU A 39 1.29 3.55 2.98
C LEU A 39 0.50 3.53 4.31
N PHE A 40 1.07 2.99 5.38
CA PHE A 40 0.47 3.04 6.71
C PHE A 40 0.34 4.47 7.24
N HIS A 41 1.29 5.36 6.95
CA HIS A 41 1.17 6.76 7.29
C HIS A 41 0.03 7.44 6.52
N LEU A 42 0.01 7.29 5.18
CA LEU A 42 -0.96 7.91 4.29
C LEU A 42 -2.40 7.43 4.51
N SER A 43 -2.57 6.18 4.96
CA SER A 43 -3.89 5.62 5.31
C SER A 43 -4.61 6.38 6.43
N ARG A 44 -3.86 7.18 7.21
CA ARG A 44 -4.36 8.00 8.33
C ARG A 44 -4.29 9.51 8.05
N SER A 45 -4.03 9.89 6.81
CA SER A 45 -3.92 11.29 6.41
C SER A 45 -5.24 12.05 6.58
N GLN A 46 -5.14 13.36 6.80
CA GLN A 46 -6.30 14.26 6.74
C GLN A 46 -6.90 14.34 5.32
N PHE A 47 -6.11 14.05 4.28
CA PHE A 47 -6.56 14.06 2.89
C PHE A 47 -7.23 12.74 2.50
N ILE A 48 -8.53 12.79 2.16
CA ILE A 48 -9.35 11.63 1.79
C ILE A 48 -8.69 10.81 0.65
N GLN A 49 -8.12 11.50 -0.34
CA GLN A 49 -7.49 10.87 -1.49
C GLN A 49 -6.27 10.04 -1.09
N GLN A 50 -5.47 10.50 -0.12
CA GLN A 50 -4.31 9.76 0.37
C GLN A 50 -4.72 8.51 1.16
N ARG A 51 -5.78 8.62 1.98
CA ARG A 51 -6.34 7.47 2.69
C ARG A 51 -6.85 6.41 1.72
N ALA A 52 -7.70 6.80 0.76
CA ALA A 52 -8.25 5.88 -0.21
C ALA A 52 -7.16 5.24 -1.08
N LEU A 53 -6.19 6.02 -1.56
CA LEU A 53 -5.08 5.52 -2.38
C LEU A 53 -4.25 4.48 -1.63
N SER A 54 -3.80 4.82 -0.42
CA SER A 54 -2.93 3.93 0.36
C SER A 54 -3.61 2.59 0.70
N LEU A 55 -4.89 2.61 1.07
CA LEU A 55 -5.68 1.40 1.30
C LEU A 55 -5.83 0.55 0.03
N GLN A 56 -6.04 1.17 -1.13
CA GLN A 56 -6.08 0.45 -2.41
C GLN A 56 -4.74 -0.21 -2.73
N VAL A 57 -3.62 0.49 -2.51
CA VAL A 57 -2.29 -0.05 -2.76
C VAL A 57 -1.99 -1.19 -1.78
N LEU A 58 -2.29 -1.04 -0.49
CA LEU A 58 -2.16 -2.12 0.50
C LEU A 58 -2.97 -3.35 0.10
N GLY A 59 -4.23 -3.17 -0.32
CA GLY A 59 -5.07 -4.27 -0.77
C GLY A 59 -4.48 -5.03 -1.98
N ARG A 60 -3.91 -4.30 -2.95
CA ARG A 60 -3.21 -4.88 -4.11
C ARG A 60 -1.94 -5.61 -3.70
N ILE A 61 -1.18 -5.08 -2.75
CA ILE A 61 0.02 -5.74 -2.23
C ILE A 61 -0.35 -7.06 -1.57
N VAL A 62 -1.39 -7.08 -0.73
CA VAL A 62 -1.87 -8.32 -0.11
C VAL A 62 -2.31 -9.33 -1.18
N GLN A 63 -3.09 -8.90 -2.17
CA GLN A 63 -3.56 -9.77 -3.25
C GLN A 63 -2.38 -10.42 -4.00
N LYS A 64 -1.38 -9.63 -4.37
CA LYS A 64 -0.18 -10.12 -5.07
C LYS A 64 0.68 -11.02 -4.19
N ALA A 65 0.80 -10.71 -2.90
CA ALA A 65 1.48 -11.57 -1.95
C ALA A 65 0.82 -12.96 -1.87
N ASN A 66 -0.51 -13.00 -1.82
CA ASN A 66 -1.28 -14.25 -1.82
C ASN A 66 -1.17 -15.04 -3.14
N GLN A 67 -0.93 -14.35 -4.25
CA GLN A 67 -0.66 -14.96 -5.56
C GLN A 67 0.79 -15.45 -5.72
N GLY A 68 1.67 -15.14 -4.75
CA GLY A 68 3.07 -15.56 -4.78
C GLY A 68 4.02 -14.65 -5.55
N ASP A 69 3.54 -13.49 -6.04
CA ASP A 69 4.30 -12.54 -6.88
C ASP A 69 5.64 -12.10 -6.25
N TYR A 70 5.76 -12.15 -4.92
CA TYR A 70 6.94 -11.69 -4.19
C TYR A 70 7.88 -12.80 -3.73
N MET A 71 7.49 -14.07 -3.83
CA MET A 71 8.22 -15.19 -3.20
C MET A 71 9.66 -15.34 -3.72
N SER A 72 9.91 -14.98 -4.99
CA SER A 72 11.24 -15.05 -5.60
C SER A 72 12.15 -13.88 -5.24
N THR A 73 11.58 -12.75 -4.80
CA THR A 73 12.29 -11.48 -4.66
C THR A 73 12.42 -11.05 -3.19
N LEU A 74 11.42 -11.32 -2.36
CA LEU A 74 11.41 -10.96 -0.94
C LEU A 74 11.57 -12.20 -0.07
N LYS A 75 12.29 -12.02 1.05
CA LYS A 75 12.38 -13.02 2.10
C LYS A 75 11.24 -12.81 3.10
N GLY A 76 10.54 -13.89 3.44
CA GLY A 76 9.46 -13.89 4.42
C GLY A 76 8.08 -13.56 3.83
N SER A 77 7.06 -13.57 4.69
CA SER A 77 5.68 -13.31 4.31
C SER A 77 5.36 -11.82 4.38
N VAL A 78 5.09 -11.19 3.24
CA VAL A 78 4.62 -9.80 3.18
C VAL A 78 3.28 -9.65 3.91
N VAL A 79 2.37 -10.61 3.77
CA VAL A 79 1.09 -10.61 4.49
C VAL A 79 1.33 -10.72 5.99
N GLY A 80 2.21 -11.63 6.43
CA GLY A 80 2.58 -11.77 7.85
C GLY A 80 3.11 -10.46 8.42
N LEU A 81 4.06 -9.83 7.72
CA LEU A 81 4.61 -8.52 8.11
C LEU A 81 3.53 -7.43 8.24
N LEU A 82 2.57 -7.39 7.30
CA LEU A 82 1.47 -6.42 7.34
C LEU A 82 0.51 -6.68 8.51
N LEU A 83 0.21 -7.94 8.79
CA LEU A 83 -0.62 -8.33 9.94
C LEU A 83 0.05 -7.95 11.26
N ASP A 84 1.34 -8.23 11.41
CA ASP A 84 2.15 -7.86 12.58
C ASP A 84 2.23 -6.34 12.76
N ALA A 85 2.27 -5.58 11.65
CA ALA A 85 2.24 -4.12 11.66
C ALA A 85 0.85 -3.52 11.97
N GLY A 86 -0.19 -4.36 12.14
CA GLY A 86 -1.53 -3.93 12.53
C GLY A 86 -2.47 -3.61 11.38
N LEU A 87 -2.28 -4.23 10.20
CA LEU A 87 -3.16 -4.02 9.04
C LEU A 87 -4.65 -4.25 9.38
N LEU A 88 -4.99 -5.27 10.15
CA LEU A 88 -6.40 -5.55 10.51
C LEU A 88 -7.04 -4.40 11.30
N PHE A 89 -6.31 -3.82 12.24
CA PHE A 89 -6.80 -2.67 13.01
C PHE A 89 -6.97 -1.45 12.09
N LEU A 90 -5.98 -1.19 11.23
CA LEU A 90 -6.06 -0.11 10.26
C LEU A 90 -7.30 -0.23 9.35
N LEU A 91 -7.54 -1.42 8.79
CA LEU A 91 -8.69 -1.67 7.93
C LEU A 91 -10.00 -1.52 8.70
N ARG A 92 -10.07 -2.03 9.93
CA ARG A 92 -11.25 -1.86 10.78
C ARG A 92 -11.58 -0.39 11.00
N PHE A 93 -10.61 0.42 11.42
CA PHE A 93 -10.81 1.86 11.61
C PHE A 93 -11.22 2.56 10.31
N SER A 94 -10.67 2.13 9.17
CA SER A 94 -10.95 2.73 7.87
C SER A 94 -12.34 2.39 7.31
N ILE A 95 -12.95 1.29 7.77
CA ILE A 95 -14.35 0.94 7.45
C ILE A 95 -15.33 1.90 8.14
N ASP A 96 -14.92 2.50 9.26
CA ASP A 96 -15.71 3.50 10.00
C ASP A 96 -15.48 4.94 9.50
N ASP A 97 -14.80 5.15 8.36
CA ASP A 97 -14.58 6.48 7.75
C ASP A 97 -15.89 7.08 7.20
N THR A 98 -15.99 8.41 7.16
CA THR A 98 -17.15 9.11 6.58
C THR A 98 -17.17 9.11 5.05
N ALA A 99 -16.02 8.90 4.41
CA ALA A 99 -15.88 8.96 2.96
C ALA A 99 -16.07 7.57 2.33
N GLY A 100 -17.11 7.43 1.50
CA GLY A 100 -17.47 6.13 0.90
C GLY A 100 -16.38 5.47 0.05
N ASN A 101 -15.49 6.26 -0.58
CA ASN A 101 -14.35 5.72 -1.34
C ASN A 101 -13.25 5.12 -0.44
N VAL A 102 -13.08 5.64 0.79
CA VAL A 102 -12.18 5.09 1.80
C VAL A 102 -12.74 3.78 2.32
N ILE A 103 -14.02 3.76 2.71
CA ILE A 103 -14.72 2.54 3.15
C ILE A 103 -14.61 1.45 2.08
N ALA A 104 -14.92 1.77 0.81
CA ALA A 104 -14.83 0.81 -0.28
C ALA A 104 -13.40 0.30 -0.52
N ALA A 105 -12.38 1.14 -0.34
CA ALA A 105 -10.98 0.72 -0.41
C ALA A 105 -10.61 -0.22 0.75
N ALA A 106 -11.04 0.09 1.97
CA ALA A 106 -10.80 -0.73 3.16
C ALA A 106 -11.46 -2.12 3.04
N ILE A 107 -12.72 -2.19 2.58
CA ILE A 107 -13.42 -3.46 2.36
C ILE A 107 -12.72 -4.30 1.29
N ARG A 108 -12.28 -3.69 0.18
CA ARG A 108 -11.53 -4.41 -0.87
C ARG A 108 -10.18 -4.94 -0.36
N ALA A 109 -9.49 -4.17 0.46
CA ALA A 109 -8.23 -4.60 1.08
C ALA A 109 -8.45 -5.69 2.14
N LEU A 110 -9.57 -5.67 2.86
CA LEU A 110 -9.95 -6.74 3.77
C LEU A 110 -10.28 -8.02 2.99
N HIS A 111 -11.02 -7.90 1.90
CA HIS A 111 -11.36 -9.02 1.03
C HIS A 111 -10.11 -9.69 0.44
N SER A 112 -9.04 -8.95 0.16
CA SER A 112 -7.82 -9.57 -0.40
C SER A 112 -7.06 -10.45 0.59
N LEU A 113 -7.41 -10.44 1.89
CA LEU A 113 -6.87 -11.35 2.90
C LEU A 113 -7.55 -12.73 2.92
N LEU A 114 -8.67 -12.89 2.21
CA LEU A 114 -9.44 -14.14 2.10
C LEU A 114 -9.03 -14.92 0.85
#